data_AF-A0A8D0GUQ0-F1
#
_entry.id   AF-A0A8D0GUQ0-F1
#
_cell.length_a   1.000
_cell.length_b   1.000
_cell.length_c   1.000
_cell.angle_alpha   90.00
_cell.angle_beta   90.00
_cell.angle_gamma   90.00
#
_symmetry.space_group_name_H-M   'P 1'
#
loop_
_entity.id
_entity.type
_entity.pdbx_description
1 polymer ?
#
loop_
_entity_poly.entity_id
_entity_poly.type
_entity_poly.pdbx_seq_one_letter_code
_entity_poly.pdbx_strand_id
1 'polypeptide(L)'
;MCFVSKQLKEETRQGFAALEDPLAGLLDMLEGSSDWKGKGHSLGHYITNELQLWIKEHPSIQQTGLRLKKLQTRVFRILAQSHANLLDPLISIYQLHTAERNYLLGHVSHLYHKGKYKEAAILSIKLKLQPDLEVKEICIPLLLQDKTNIVESYVSDHPDLQCKLLQILDTWCEPDFNPKDIARQFPDLSTIRMDKLNHKMLSKLIFRLLEQYNLDPALCPNAIKQRHLGTLKYLFYKRFVEKSMTQENWTDHF
;
A
#
# COMPACT_ATOMS: atom_id res chain seq x y z
N MET A 1 2.16 34.83 -13.25
CA MET A 1 2.48 33.51 -12.65
C MET A 1 3.96 33.13 -12.72
N CYS A 2 4.68 33.35 -13.84
CA CYS A 2 6.07 32.90 -13.98
C CYS A 2 7.10 33.65 -13.10
N PHE A 3 6.88 34.93 -12.78
CA PHE A 3 7.79 35.74 -11.97
C PHE A 3 7.76 35.38 -10.47
N VAL A 4 6.56 35.17 -9.90
CA VAL A 4 6.37 34.81 -8.48
C VAL A 4 7.03 33.46 -8.15
N SER A 5 7.00 32.49 -9.07
CA SER A 5 7.65 31.19 -8.88
C SER A 5 9.18 31.28 -8.86
N LYS A 6 9.77 32.16 -9.68
CA LYS A 6 11.23 32.39 -9.67
C LYS A 6 11.70 33.08 -8.40
N GLN A 7 10.97 34.10 -7.94
CA GLN A 7 11.32 34.81 -6.71
C GLN A 7 11.21 33.90 -5.49
N LEU A 8 10.13 33.12 -5.37
CA LEU A 8 9.96 32.16 -4.28
C LEU A 8 11.11 31.13 -4.22
N LYS A 9 11.57 30.67 -5.38
CA LYS A 9 12.70 29.73 -5.47
C LYS A 9 13.99 30.34 -4.92
N GLU A 10 14.29 31.57 -5.33
CA GLU A 10 15.50 32.27 -4.91
C GLU A 10 15.51 32.52 -3.40
N GLU A 11 14.41 33.05 -2.86
CA GLU A 11 14.25 33.27 -1.42
C GLU A 11 14.34 31.97 -0.62
N THR A 12 13.77 30.88 -1.13
CA THR A 12 13.85 29.56 -0.47
C THR A 12 15.28 29.05 -0.42
N ARG A 13 16.04 29.20 -1.52
CA ARG A 13 17.45 28.79 -1.58
C ARG A 13 18.36 29.67 -0.72
N GLN A 14 18.13 30.97 -0.69
CA GLN A 14 18.83 31.89 0.21
C GLN A 14 18.54 31.56 1.67
N GLY A 15 17.28 31.24 2.00
CA GLY A 15 16.89 30.75 3.32
C GLY A 15 17.65 29.49 3.72
N PHE A 16 17.78 28.51 2.82
CA PHE A 16 18.59 27.31 3.10
C PHE A 16 20.07 27.61 3.29
N ALA A 17 20.65 28.49 2.47
CA ALA A 17 22.06 28.87 2.59
C ALA A 17 22.37 29.61 3.90
N ALA A 18 21.38 30.30 4.49
CA ALA A 18 21.52 31.00 5.76
C ALA A 18 21.41 30.08 6.99
N LEU A 19 20.92 28.85 6.84
CA LEU A 19 20.77 27.89 7.94
C LEU A 19 22.07 27.13 8.21
N GLU A 20 22.42 26.96 9.49
CA GLU A 20 23.55 26.14 9.91
C GLU A 20 23.36 24.65 9.55
N ASP A 21 22.13 24.15 9.70
CA ASP A 21 21.74 22.80 9.28
C ASP A 21 20.43 22.87 8.48
N PRO A 22 20.51 22.96 7.14
CA PRO A 22 19.34 23.03 6.27
C PRO A 22 18.46 21.77 6.33
N LEU A 23 19.04 20.60 6.67
CA LEU A 23 18.29 19.35 6.81
C LEU A 23 17.47 19.34 8.09
N ALA A 24 18.04 19.81 9.20
CA ALA A 24 17.30 19.98 10.45
C ALA A 24 16.25 21.08 10.32
N GLY A 25 16.60 22.21 9.70
CA GLY A 25 15.69 23.34 9.49
C GLY A 25 14.44 22.97 8.69
N LEU A 26 14.56 22.12 7.66
CA LEU A 26 13.39 21.59 6.96
C LEU A 26 12.45 20.81 7.91
N LEU A 27 13.02 19.98 8.80
CA LEU A 27 12.21 19.24 9.78
C LEU A 27 11.56 20.17 10.78
N ASP A 28 12.25 21.22 11.24
CA ASP A 28 11.69 22.22 12.15
C ASP A 28 10.48 22.92 11.51
N MET A 29 10.57 23.28 10.22
CA MET A 29 9.47 23.88 9.46
C MET A 29 8.27 22.94 9.30
N LEU A 30 8.54 21.65 9.02
CA LEU A 30 7.50 20.62 8.88
C LEU A 30 6.91 20.21 10.24
N GLU A 31 7.66 20.27 11.34
CA GLU A 31 7.13 19.97 12.67
C GLU A 31 6.31 21.14 13.23
N GLY A 32 6.72 22.38 12.95
CA GLY A 32 6.12 23.60 13.52
C GLY A 32 4.86 24.11 12.82
N SER A 33 4.61 23.72 11.56
CA SER A 33 3.39 24.12 10.84
C SER A 33 2.42 22.93 10.73
N SER A 34 1.10 23.15 10.77
CA SER A 34 0.11 22.12 10.40
C SER A 34 -0.23 22.14 8.91
N ASP A 35 0.15 23.22 8.22
CA ASP A 35 -0.42 23.62 6.94
C ASP A 35 0.21 22.91 5.72
N TRP A 36 1.34 22.22 5.93
CA TRP A 36 1.91 21.30 4.95
C TRP A 36 1.08 20.02 4.77
N LYS A 37 0.15 19.73 5.68
CA LYS A 37 -0.81 18.62 5.60
C LYS A 37 -1.93 18.88 4.57
N GLY A 38 -1.75 19.81 3.63
CA GLY A 38 -2.63 20.03 2.49
C GLY A 38 -2.28 19.20 1.25
N LYS A 39 -3.24 19.05 0.32
CA LYS A 39 -3.10 18.30 -0.94
C LYS A 39 -2.04 18.93 -1.87
N GLY A 40 -0.98 18.19 -2.19
CA GLY A 40 -0.14 18.24 -3.40
C GLY A 40 0.60 19.53 -3.81
N HIS A 41 0.11 20.70 -3.41
CA HIS A 41 0.66 22.03 -3.70
C HIS A 41 0.86 22.83 -2.41
N SER A 42 1.04 22.15 -1.27
CA SER A 42 1.34 22.82 -0.02
C SER A 42 2.74 23.43 -0.06
N LEU A 43 2.92 24.52 0.68
CA LEU A 43 4.21 25.20 0.82
C LEU A 43 5.31 24.21 1.26
N GLY A 44 4.98 23.27 2.16
CA GLY A 44 5.89 22.21 2.58
C GLY A 44 6.37 21.31 1.44
N HIS A 45 5.49 20.97 0.47
CA HIS A 45 5.91 20.20 -0.71
C HIS A 45 6.87 20.98 -1.61
N TYR A 46 6.60 22.26 -1.82
CA TYR A 46 7.48 23.13 -2.60
C TYR A 46 8.86 23.27 -1.95
N ILE A 47 8.91 23.63 -0.67
CA ILE A 47 10.16 23.79 0.09
C ILE A 47 10.95 22.47 0.11
N THR A 48 10.29 21.34 0.33
CA THR A 48 10.96 20.02 0.34
C THR A 48 11.56 19.68 -1.02
N ASN A 49 10.83 19.92 -2.11
CA ASN A 49 11.34 19.65 -3.47
C ASN A 49 12.51 20.58 -3.83
N GLU A 50 12.43 21.87 -3.47
CA GLU A 50 13.54 22.79 -3.71
C GLU A 50 14.78 22.41 -2.90
N LEU A 51 14.61 21.95 -1.65
CA LEU A 51 15.74 21.42 -0.87
C LEU A 51 16.35 20.18 -1.53
N GLN A 52 15.52 19.27 -2.03
CA GLN A 52 16.01 18.08 -2.74
C GLN A 52 16.86 18.46 -3.97
N LEU A 53 16.45 19.47 -4.73
CA LEU A 53 17.22 19.99 -5.87
C LEU A 53 18.50 20.67 -5.40
N TRP A 54 18.42 21.48 -4.36
CA TRP A 54 19.55 22.25 -3.85
C TRP A 54 20.65 21.37 -3.23
N ILE A 55 20.30 20.25 -2.57
CA ILE A 55 21.27 19.27 -2.06
C ILE A 55 22.04 18.59 -3.20
N LYS A 56 21.41 18.39 -4.37
CA LYS A 56 22.12 17.86 -5.54
C LYS A 56 23.19 18.83 -6.06
N GLU A 57 22.94 20.12 -5.91
CA GLU A 57 23.90 21.19 -6.25
C GLU A 57 24.97 21.37 -5.15
N HIS A 58 24.69 20.94 -3.90
CA HIS A 58 25.57 21.08 -2.74
C HIS A 58 25.72 19.77 -1.92
N PRO A 59 26.47 18.77 -2.41
CA PRO A 59 26.57 17.46 -1.77
C PRO A 59 27.18 17.47 -0.37
N SER A 60 28.00 18.49 -0.05
CA SER A 60 28.68 18.65 1.25
C SER A 60 27.74 18.81 2.45
N ILE A 61 26.48 19.19 2.19
CA ILE A 61 25.44 19.39 3.20
C ILE A 61 24.90 18.04 3.71
N GLN A 62 25.13 16.98 2.95
CA GLN A 62 24.60 15.67 3.27
C GLN A 62 25.26 15.10 4.53
N GLN A 63 24.44 14.84 5.54
CA GLN A 63 24.90 14.34 6.82
C GLN A 63 25.15 12.83 6.78
N THR A 64 26.12 12.36 7.57
CA THR A 64 26.44 10.94 7.73
C THR A 64 26.53 10.54 9.20
N GLY A 65 26.59 9.23 9.46
CA GLY A 65 26.78 8.69 10.80
C GLY A 65 25.66 9.06 11.78
N LEU A 66 26.03 9.44 13.00
CA LEU A 66 25.08 9.69 14.10
C LEU A 66 24.12 10.87 13.81
N ARG A 67 24.58 11.90 13.11
CA ARG A 67 23.76 13.06 12.75
C ARG A 67 22.62 12.66 11.82
N LEU A 68 22.93 11.87 10.79
CA LEU A 68 21.92 11.33 9.88
C LEU A 68 20.90 10.47 10.64
N LYS A 69 21.33 9.56 11.51
CA LYS A 69 20.40 8.72 12.30
C LYS A 69 19.42 9.54 13.15
N LYS A 70 19.88 10.65 13.75
CA LYS A 70 19.01 11.58 14.50
C LYS A 70 17.97 12.23 13.59
N LEU A 71 18.38 12.69 12.40
CA LEU A 71 17.46 13.26 11.40
C LEU A 71 16.45 12.22 10.90
N GLN A 72 16.89 11.00 10.58
CA GLN A 72 16.00 9.91 10.17
C GLN A 72 14.93 9.60 11.22
N THR A 73 15.32 9.56 12.51
CA THR A 73 14.37 9.35 13.62
C THR A 73 13.28 10.41 13.66
N ARG A 74 13.65 11.68 13.43
CA ARG A 74 12.69 12.79 13.34
C ARG A 74 11.78 12.63 12.11
N VAL A 75 12.35 12.33 10.95
CA VAL A 75 11.61 12.12 9.70
C VAL A 75 10.55 11.03 9.85
N PHE A 76 10.84 9.91 10.52
CA PHE A 76 9.83 8.87 10.76
C PHE A 76 8.60 9.41 11.51
N ARG A 77 8.77 10.32 12.48
CA ARG A 77 7.63 10.92 13.19
C ARG A 77 6.75 11.75 12.25
N ILE A 78 7.38 12.42 11.28
CA ILE A 78 6.72 13.24 10.26
C ILE A 78 6.04 12.35 9.22
N LEU A 79 6.70 11.30 8.72
CA LEU A 79 6.19 10.38 7.70
C LEU A 79 4.84 9.78 8.05
N ALA A 80 4.62 9.47 9.33
CA ALA A 80 3.32 8.98 9.80
C ALA A 80 2.17 9.98 9.57
N GLN A 81 2.45 11.26 9.38
CA GLN A 81 1.48 12.33 9.17
C GLN A 81 1.55 12.93 7.76
N SER A 82 2.52 12.49 6.94
CA SER A 82 2.79 13.04 5.62
C SER A 82 1.85 12.55 4.55
N HIS A 83 1.57 13.43 3.58
CA HIS A 83 0.96 13.04 2.31
C HIS A 83 1.94 12.25 1.45
N ALA A 84 1.39 11.42 0.55
CA ALA A 84 2.18 10.57 -0.35
C ALA A 84 3.23 11.37 -1.17
N ASN A 85 2.90 12.60 -1.56
CA ASN A 85 3.78 13.46 -2.38
C ASN A 85 5.04 13.94 -1.63
N LEU A 86 5.04 13.90 -0.30
CA LEU A 86 6.22 14.23 0.51
C LEU A 86 7.09 13.01 0.80
N LEU A 87 6.58 11.79 0.60
CA LEU A 87 7.33 10.57 0.92
C LEU A 87 8.61 10.46 0.09
N ASP A 88 8.52 10.61 -1.24
CA ASP A 88 9.69 10.44 -2.13
C ASP A 88 10.80 11.47 -1.87
N PRO A 89 10.50 12.78 -1.78
CA PRO A 89 11.52 13.76 -1.42
C PRO A 89 12.15 13.48 -0.05
N LEU A 90 11.37 13.13 0.97
CA LEU A 90 11.89 12.85 2.32
C LEU A 90 12.75 11.58 2.35
N ILE A 91 12.33 10.51 1.66
CA ILE A 91 13.13 9.27 1.53
C ILE A 91 14.49 9.57 0.89
N SER A 92 14.50 10.45 -0.12
CA SER A 92 15.71 10.84 -0.85
C SER A 92 16.62 11.75 -0.04
N ILE A 93 16.09 12.83 0.55
CA ILE A 93 16.86 13.84 1.30
C ILE A 93 17.56 13.20 2.50
N TYR A 94 16.83 12.37 3.26
CA TYR A 94 17.31 11.75 4.49
C TYR A 94 17.82 10.32 4.31
N GLN A 95 18.00 9.90 3.05
CA GLN A 95 18.55 8.60 2.68
C GLN A 95 17.91 7.43 3.46
N LEU A 96 16.58 7.38 3.55
CA LEU A 96 15.93 6.38 4.42
C LEU A 96 16.19 4.92 4.01
N HIS A 97 16.64 4.70 2.77
CA HIS A 97 17.10 3.40 2.29
C HIS A 97 18.39 2.91 2.97
N THR A 98 19.20 3.81 3.56
CA THR A 98 20.40 3.44 4.33
C THR A 98 20.12 3.27 5.82
N ALA A 99 18.90 3.57 6.27
CA ALA A 99 18.50 3.38 7.65
C ALA A 99 18.51 1.90 8.03
N GLU A 100 18.74 1.63 9.31
CA GLU A 100 18.73 0.27 9.84
C GLU A 100 17.35 -0.39 9.64
N ARG A 101 17.35 -1.61 9.07
CA ARG A 101 16.13 -2.33 8.68
C ARG A 101 15.14 -2.48 9.85
N ASN A 102 15.63 -2.77 11.05
CA ASN A 102 14.80 -2.92 12.25
C ASN A 102 14.03 -1.64 12.62
N TYR A 103 14.63 -0.47 12.43
CA TYR A 103 13.96 0.81 12.68
C TYR A 103 12.87 1.07 11.64
N LEU A 104 13.14 0.72 10.37
CA LEU A 104 12.14 0.81 9.30
C LEU A 104 10.94 -0.08 9.56
N LEU A 105 11.17 -1.35 9.92
CA LEU A 105 10.11 -2.30 10.27
C LEU A 105 9.34 -1.87 11.51
N GLY A 106 10.03 -1.38 12.55
CA GLY A 106 9.38 -0.80 13.73
C GLY A 106 8.48 0.39 13.39
N HIS A 107 8.87 1.22 12.42
CA HIS A 107 8.03 2.31 11.95
C HIS A 107 6.80 1.82 11.17
N VAL A 108 6.96 0.82 10.30
CA VAL A 108 5.83 0.19 9.58
C VAL A 108 4.84 -0.43 10.58
N SER A 109 5.32 -1.13 11.59
CA SER A 109 4.50 -1.68 12.68
C SER A 109 3.73 -0.57 13.42
N HIS A 110 4.37 0.56 13.72
CA HIS A 110 3.70 1.71 14.32
C HIS A 110 2.58 2.29 13.42
N LEU A 111 2.77 2.33 12.10
CA LEU A 111 1.72 2.75 11.16
C LEU A 111 0.56 1.76 11.15
N TYR A 112 0.86 0.46 11.16
CA TYR A 112 -0.13 -0.61 11.26
C TYR A 112 -1.00 -0.47 12.51
N HIS A 113 -0.39 -0.32 13.69
CA HIS A 113 -1.13 -0.16 14.96
C HIS A 113 -1.93 1.15 15.04
N LYS A 114 -1.65 2.13 14.19
CA LYS A 114 -2.44 3.37 14.05
C LYS A 114 -3.54 3.27 12.99
N GLY A 115 -3.76 2.11 12.37
CA GLY A 115 -4.70 1.91 11.29
C GLY A 115 -4.29 2.57 9.96
N LYS A 116 -3.03 3.00 9.83
CA LYS A 116 -2.49 3.68 8.64
C LYS A 116 -1.93 2.68 7.64
N TYR A 117 -2.77 1.73 7.23
CA TYR A 117 -2.39 0.59 6.38
C TYR A 117 -1.90 1.02 4.99
N LYS A 118 -2.45 2.10 4.43
CA LYS A 118 -2.04 2.63 3.12
C LYS A 118 -0.63 3.18 3.20
N GLU A 119 -0.35 3.98 4.21
CA GLU A 119 0.94 4.60 4.44
C GLU A 119 2.00 3.53 4.73
N ALA A 120 1.65 2.53 5.55
CA ALA A 120 2.48 1.36 5.81
C ALA A 120 2.86 0.65 4.50
N ALA A 121 1.88 0.29 3.66
CA ALA A 121 2.15 -0.42 2.40
C ALA A 121 3.00 0.41 1.43
N ILE A 122 2.70 1.70 1.25
CA ILE A 122 3.46 2.57 0.35
C ILE A 122 4.91 2.70 0.83
N LEU A 123 5.11 2.87 2.14
CA LEU A 123 6.46 2.95 2.71
C LEU A 123 7.22 1.63 2.52
N SER A 124 6.56 0.50 2.76
CA SER A 124 7.15 -0.82 2.56
C SER A 124 7.59 -1.03 1.11
N ILE A 125 6.75 -0.65 0.13
CA ILE A 125 7.10 -0.72 -1.29
C ILE A 125 8.32 0.15 -1.61
N LYS A 126 8.29 1.42 -1.19
CA LYS A 126 9.37 2.38 -1.50
C LYS A 126 10.70 2.00 -0.88
N LEU A 127 10.68 1.36 0.28
CA LEU A 127 11.89 0.95 1.02
C LEU A 127 12.23 -0.54 0.85
N LYS A 128 11.50 -1.27 0.00
CA LYS A 128 11.70 -2.70 -0.28
C LYS A 128 11.71 -3.56 0.99
N LEU A 129 10.71 -3.34 1.85
CA LEU A 129 10.54 -4.03 3.14
C LEU A 129 9.56 -5.19 3.08
N GLN A 130 8.87 -5.40 1.94
CA GLN A 130 7.79 -6.38 1.83
C GLN A 130 8.17 -7.82 2.24
N PRO A 131 9.39 -8.33 1.97
CA PRO A 131 9.77 -9.70 2.36
C PRO A 131 9.80 -9.97 3.87
N ASP A 132 9.99 -8.96 4.72
CA ASP A 132 10.07 -9.12 6.19
C ASP A 132 8.75 -8.81 6.89
N LEU A 133 7.69 -8.56 6.12
CA LEU A 133 6.38 -8.16 6.63
C LEU A 133 5.36 -9.25 6.33
N GLU A 134 4.42 -9.44 7.26
CA GLU A 134 3.34 -10.37 7.07
C GLU A 134 2.35 -9.82 6.03
N VAL A 135 2.19 -10.55 4.91
CA VAL A 135 1.26 -10.21 3.82
C VAL A 135 -0.14 -9.97 4.36
N LYS A 136 -0.55 -10.81 5.34
CA LYS A 136 -1.86 -10.71 5.95
C LYS A 136 -2.09 -9.38 6.69
N GLU A 137 -1.07 -8.88 7.40
CA GLU A 137 -1.16 -7.65 8.18
C GLU A 137 -1.31 -6.41 7.30
N ILE A 138 -0.69 -6.40 6.12
CA ILE A 138 -0.73 -5.25 5.23
C ILE A 138 -1.85 -5.36 4.19
N CYS A 139 -1.94 -6.48 3.48
CA CYS A 139 -2.82 -6.62 2.32
C CYS A 139 -4.29 -6.76 2.71
N ILE A 140 -4.61 -7.47 3.80
CA ILE A 140 -6.02 -7.70 4.17
C ILE A 140 -6.72 -6.40 4.52
N PRO A 141 -6.22 -5.55 5.43
CA PRO A 141 -6.80 -4.23 5.69
C PRO A 141 -7.06 -3.40 4.45
N LEU A 142 -6.15 -3.44 3.48
CA LEU A 142 -6.28 -2.70 2.23
C LEU A 142 -7.36 -3.27 1.31
N LEU A 143 -7.49 -4.60 1.23
CA LEU A 143 -8.60 -5.24 0.52
C LEU A 143 -9.95 -4.89 1.15
N LEU A 144 -10.03 -4.88 2.49
CA LEU A 144 -11.24 -4.45 3.20
C LEU A 144 -11.60 -2.99 2.87
N GLN A 145 -10.60 -2.14 2.63
CA GLN A 145 -10.75 -0.73 2.25
C GLN A 145 -10.96 -0.48 0.75
N ASP A 146 -11.21 -1.51 -0.07
CA ASP A 146 -11.29 -1.42 -1.54
C ASP A 146 -10.02 -0.84 -2.22
N LYS A 147 -8.85 -0.95 -1.57
CA LYS A 147 -7.55 -0.45 -2.08
C LYS A 147 -6.74 -1.52 -2.80
N THR A 148 -7.39 -2.30 -3.67
CA THR A 148 -6.80 -3.44 -4.38
C THR A 148 -5.59 -3.04 -5.24
N ASN A 149 -5.60 -1.83 -5.81
CA ASN A 149 -4.48 -1.30 -6.57
C ASN A 149 -3.18 -1.20 -5.75
N ILE A 150 -3.28 -0.88 -4.45
CA ILE A 150 -2.11 -0.81 -3.55
C ILE A 150 -1.65 -2.21 -3.19
N VAL A 151 -2.58 -3.15 -2.99
CA VAL A 151 -2.27 -4.55 -2.71
C VAL A 151 -1.52 -5.19 -3.87
N GLU A 152 -1.99 -4.97 -5.10
CA GLU A 152 -1.31 -5.45 -6.31
C GLU A 152 0.08 -4.84 -6.47
N SER A 153 0.23 -3.53 -6.22
CA SER A 153 1.54 -2.87 -6.22
C SER A 153 2.46 -3.38 -5.10
N TYR A 154 1.90 -3.88 -4.00
CA TYR A 154 2.69 -4.40 -2.88
C TYR A 154 3.33 -5.76 -3.23
N VAL A 155 2.60 -6.62 -3.94
CA VAL A 155 3.05 -7.96 -4.31
C VAL A 155 3.66 -8.06 -5.71
N SER A 156 3.58 -7.01 -6.54
CA SER A 156 3.93 -7.07 -7.97
C SER A 156 5.32 -7.65 -8.26
N ASP A 157 6.29 -7.33 -7.41
CA ASP A 157 7.70 -7.68 -7.63
C ASP A 157 8.15 -8.89 -6.79
N HIS A 158 7.20 -9.55 -6.09
CA HIS A 158 7.47 -10.58 -5.09
C HIS A 158 6.59 -11.83 -5.32
N PRO A 159 7.07 -12.83 -6.09
CA PRO A 159 6.30 -14.04 -6.41
C PRO A 159 5.83 -14.82 -5.17
N ASP A 160 6.66 -14.84 -4.12
CA ASP A 160 6.31 -15.49 -2.85
C ASP A 160 5.13 -14.80 -2.17
N LEU A 161 5.09 -13.46 -2.22
CA LEU A 161 3.97 -12.69 -1.66
C LEU A 161 2.71 -12.79 -2.52
N GLN A 162 2.85 -12.91 -3.85
CA GLN A 162 1.72 -13.19 -4.76
C GLN A 162 1.05 -14.51 -4.42
N CYS A 163 1.85 -15.58 -4.26
CA CYS A 163 1.36 -16.89 -3.84
C CYS A 163 0.68 -16.84 -2.47
N LYS A 164 1.32 -16.22 -1.47
CA LYS A 164 0.75 -16.05 -0.12
C LYS A 164 -0.57 -15.28 -0.15
N LEU A 165 -0.65 -14.20 -0.91
CA LEU A 165 -1.88 -13.41 -1.06
C LEU A 165 -3.01 -14.27 -1.63
N LEU A 166 -2.75 -15.01 -2.71
CA LEU A 166 -3.73 -15.89 -3.33
C LEU A 166 -4.20 -17.01 -2.40
N GLN A 167 -3.28 -17.64 -1.67
CA GLN A 167 -3.62 -18.66 -0.68
C GLN A 167 -4.54 -18.09 0.42
N ILE A 168 -4.25 -16.89 0.92
CA ILE A 168 -5.12 -16.23 1.91
C ILE A 168 -6.50 -15.96 1.30
N LEU A 169 -6.57 -15.44 0.08
CA LEU A 169 -7.84 -15.20 -0.60
C LEU A 169 -8.63 -16.49 -0.84
N ASP A 170 -7.95 -17.60 -1.16
CA ASP A 170 -8.58 -18.90 -1.37
C ASP A 170 -9.23 -19.44 -0.09
N THR A 171 -8.65 -19.20 1.09
CA THR A 171 -9.31 -19.58 2.36
C THR A 171 -10.66 -18.89 2.56
N TRP A 172 -10.88 -17.71 1.94
CA TRP A 172 -12.16 -17.00 2.03
C TRP A 172 -13.20 -17.53 1.02
N CYS A 173 -12.80 -18.44 0.14
CA CYS A 173 -13.69 -19.21 -0.72
C CYS A 173 -14.18 -20.51 -0.06
N GLU A 174 -13.88 -20.75 1.21
CA GLU A 174 -14.46 -21.89 1.93
C GLU A 174 -15.95 -21.66 2.23
N PRO A 175 -16.80 -22.71 2.22
CA PRO A 175 -18.23 -22.58 2.53
C PRO A 175 -18.49 -22.08 3.96
N ASP A 176 -17.62 -22.47 4.90
CA ASP A 176 -17.74 -22.13 6.32
C ASP A 176 -17.06 -20.79 6.68
N PHE A 177 -16.47 -20.11 5.68
CA PHE A 177 -15.81 -18.84 5.89
C PHE A 177 -16.82 -17.78 6.36
N ASN A 178 -16.55 -17.20 7.52
CA ASN A 178 -17.35 -16.13 8.08
C ASN A 178 -16.60 -14.79 8.01
N PRO A 179 -17.09 -13.81 7.22
CA PRO A 179 -16.48 -12.48 7.14
C PRO A 179 -16.31 -11.80 8.51
N LYS A 180 -17.14 -12.14 9.51
CA LYS A 180 -17.03 -11.59 10.88
C LYS A 180 -15.73 -11.99 11.57
N ASP A 181 -15.12 -13.12 11.23
CA ASP A 181 -13.86 -13.55 11.83
C ASP A 181 -12.68 -12.68 11.38
N ILE A 182 -12.77 -12.07 10.20
CA ILE A 182 -11.83 -11.04 9.76
C ILE A 182 -12.10 -9.72 10.48
N ALA A 183 -13.36 -9.33 10.63
CA ALA A 183 -13.72 -8.09 11.31
C ALA A 183 -13.23 -8.06 12.78
N ARG A 184 -13.16 -9.22 13.44
CA ARG A 184 -12.56 -9.38 14.77
C ARG A 184 -11.05 -9.10 14.80
N GLN A 185 -10.34 -9.41 13.72
CA GLN A 185 -8.90 -9.17 13.58
C GLN A 185 -8.59 -7.70 13.26
N PHE A 186 -9.55 -6.99 12.68
CA PHE A 186 -9.41 -5.57 12.34
C PHE A 186 -10.59 -4.74 12.87
N PRO A 187 -10.67 -4.52 14.21
CA PRO A 187 -11.80 -3.83 14.83
C PRO A 187 -12.03 -2.42 14.28
N ASP A 188 -10.94 -1.70 13.96
CA ASP A 188 -10.98 -0.35 13.41
C ASP A 188 -11.60 -0.30 12.00
N LEU A 189 -11.70 -1.44 11.33
CA LEU A 189 -12.28 -1.59 9.99
C LEU A 189 -13.65 -2.27 10.01
N SER A 190 -14.19 -2.56 11.21
CA SER A 190 -15.48 -3.27 11.38
C SER A 190 -16.70 -2.49 10.85
N THR A 191 -16.58 -1.17 10.66
CA THR A 191 -17.61 -0.32 10.03
C THR A 191 -17.57 -0.35 8.51
N ILE A 192 -16.52 -0.93 7.92
CA ILE A 192 -16.36 -1.03 6.47
C ILE A 192 -17.23 -2.17 5.95
N ARG A 193 -17.89 -1.89 4.84
CA ARG A 193 -18.89 -2.73 4.18
C ARG A 193 -18.33 -4.08 3.73
N MET A 194 -18.26 -5.03 4.67
CA MET A 194 -17.89 -6.45 4.44
C MET A 194 -18.86 -7.14 3.46
N ASP A 195 -20.03 -6.56 3.20
CA ASP A 195 -20.99 -6.94 2.15
C ASP A 195 -20.39 -6.96 0.75
N LYS A 196 -19.30 -6.22 0.51
CA LYS A 196 -18.59 -6.24 -0.78
C LYS A 196 -17.72 -7.48 -0.98
N LEU A 197 -17.25 -8.11 0.10
CA LEU A 197 -16.46 -9.35 0.05
C LEU A 197 -17.38 -10.56 -0.16
N ASN A 198 -18.14 -10.54 -1.24
CA ASN A 198 -18.89 -11.69 -1.66
C ASN A 198 -17.99 -12.69 -2.41
N HIS A 199 -18.30 -13.97 -2.27
CA HIS A 199 -17.56 -15.06 -2.91
C HIS A 199 -17.38 -14.89 -4.43
N LYS A 200 -18.35 -14.25 -5.12
CA LYS A 200 -18.27 -13.99 -6.57
C LYS A 200 -17.17 -12.98 -6.91
N MET A 201 -17.06 -11.89 -6.15
CA MET A 201 -16.00 -10.89 -6.30
C MET A 201 -14.64 -11.50 -5.97
N LEU A 202 -14.53 -12.28 -4.89
CA LEU A 202 -13.30 -12.97 -4.50
C LEU A 202 -12.83 -13.92 -5.59
N SER A 203 -13.73 -14.76 -6.12
CA SER A 203 -13.43 -15.67 -7.22
C SER A 203 -12.92 -14.91 -8.45
N LYS A 204 -13.60 -13.82 -8.85
CA LYS A 204 -13.16 -12.99 -9.98
C LYS A 204 -11.78 -12.36 -9.75
N LEU A 205 -11.51 -11.90 -8.53
CA LEU A 205 -10.21 -11.34 -8.15
C LEU A 205 -9.11 -12.39 -8.24
N ILE A 206 -9.31 -13.56 -7.63
CA ILE A 206 -8.35 -14.67 -7.62
C ILE A 206 -7.99 -15.09 -9.05
N PHE A 207 -8.98 -15.35 -9.92
CA PHE A 207 -8.71 -15.77 -11.30
C PHE A 207 -7.99 -14.69 -12.11
N ARG A 208 -8.36 -13.40 -11.93
CA ARG A 208 -7.62 -12.31 -12.58
C ARG A 208 -6.15 -12.27 -12.14
N LEU A 209 -5.88 -12.44 -10.84
CA LEU A 209 -4.52 -12.41 -10.30
C LEU A 209 -3.71 -13.65 -10.71
N LEU A 210 -4.32 -14.84 -10.77
CA LEU A 210 -3.69 -16.05 -11.30
C LEU A 210 -3.25 -15.85 -12.76
N GLU A 211 -4.12 -15.29 -13.60
CA GLU A 211 -3.79 -14.96 -15.00
C GLU A 211 -2.69 -13.88 -15.08
N GLN A 212 -2.83 -12.79 -14.31
CA GLN A 212 -1.91 -11.66 -14.31
C GLN A 212 -0.48 -12.04 -13.88
N TYR A 213 -0.35 -12.95 -12.91
CA TYR A 213 0.94 -13.40 -12.40
C TYR A 213 1.41 -14.73 -13.02
N ASN A 214 0.64 -15.29 -13.95
CA ASN A 214 0.91 -16.58 -14.59
C ASN A 214 1.19 -17.71 -13.56
N LEU A 215 0.31 -17.83 -12.58
CA LEU A 215 0.42 -18.79 -11.48
C LEU A 215 -0.51 -19.99 -11.69
N ASP A 216 -0.11 -21.15 -11.16
CA ASP A 216 -0.88 -22.39 -11.28
C ASP A 216 -2.23 -22.26 -10.55
N PRO A 217 -3.38 -22.49 -11.23
CA PRO A 217 -4.69 -22.52 -10.59
C PRO A 217 -4.78 -23.49 -9.40
N ALA A 218 -3.96 -24.54 -9.36
CA ALA A 218 -3.89 -25.48 -8.24
C ALA A 218 -3.57 -24.81 -6.89
N LEU A 219 -3.02 -23.59 -6.90
CA LEU A 219 -2.83 -22.77 -5.68
C LEU A 219 -4.14 -22.35 -5.01
N CYS A 220 -5.25 -22.32 -5.76
CA CYS A 220 -6.54 -21.83 -5.28
C CYS A 220 -7.66 -22.90 -5.44
N PRO A 221 -7.56 -24.04 -4.72
CA PRO A 221 -8.50 -25.14 -4.86
C PRO A 221 -9.93 -24.77 -4.44
N ASN A 222 -10.11 -23.90 -3.45
CA ASN A 222 -11.45 -23.53 -2.98
C ASN A 222 -12.17 -22.62 -3.97
N ALA A 223 -11.46 -21.67 -4.58
CA ALA A 223 -11.99 -20.82 -5.64
C ALA A 223 -12.41 -21.65 -6.87
N ILE A 224 -11.61 -22.67 -7.23
CA ILE A 224 -11.93 -23.62 -8.29
C ILE A 224 -13.21 -24.41 -7.95
N LYS A 225 -13.27 -25.02 -6.76
CA LYS A 225 -14.45 -25.76 -6.30
C LYS A 225 -15.72 -24.90 -6.32
N GLN A 226 -15.63 -23.65 -5.85
CA GLN A 226 -16.76 -22.73 -5.89
C GLN A 226 -17.23 -22.42 -7.31
N ARG A 227 -16.31 -22.21 -8.25
CA ARG A 227 -16.65 -21.99 -9.65
C ARG A 227 -17.36 -23.20 -10.26
N HIS A 228 -16.86 -24.40 -10.03
CA HIS A 228 -17.51 -25.63 -10.47
C HIS A 228 -18.90 -25.80 -9.87
N LEU A 229 -19.05 -25.58 -8.56
CA LEU A 229 -20.35 -25.63 -7.89
C LEU A 229 -21.34 -24.61 -8.47
N GLY A 230 -20.86 -23.41 -8.80
CA GLY A 230 -21.64 -22.37 -9.47
C GLY A 230 -22.15 -22.81 -10.85
N THR A 231 -21.26 -23.41 -11.66
CA THR A 231 -21.63 -23.98 -12.96
C THR A 231 -22.66 -25.09 -12.79
N LEU A 232 -22.46 -26.01 -11.84
CA LEU A 232 -23.44 -27.07 -11.56
C LEU A 232 -24.80 -26.48 -11.17
N LYS A 233 -24.85 -25.55 -10.21
CA LYS A 233 -26.10 -24.88 -9.80
C LYS A 233 -26.84 -24.27 -10.99
N TYR A 234 -26.12 -23.60 -11.89
CA TYR A 234 -26.71 -23.04 -13.11
C TYR A 234 -27.27 -24.11 -14.05
N LEU A 235 -26.51 -25.18 -14.31
CA LEU A 235 -26.95 -26.29 -15.15
C LEU A 235 -28.21 -26.96 -14.56
N PHE A 236 -28.20 -27.27 -13.26
CA PHE A 236 -29.37 -27.86 -12.58
C PHE A 236 -30.59 -26.93 -12.67
N TYR A 237 -30.41 -25.63 -12.44
CA TYR A 237 -31.48 -24.64 -12.55
C TYR A 237 -32.06 -24.59 -13.97
N LYS A 238 -31.20 -24.51 -14.99
CA LYS A 238 -31.60 -24.52 -16.42
C LYS A 238 -32.34 -25.80 -16.82
N ARG A 239 -31.91 -26.96 -16.30
CA ARG A 239 -32.49 -28.26 -16.64
C ARG A 239 -33.84 -28.49 -15.95
N PHE A 240 -33.88 -28.28 -14.64
CA PHE A 240 -34.99 -28.76 -13.81
C PHE A 240 -35.99 -27.67 -13.45
N VAL A 241 -35.56 -26.41 -13.37
CA VAL A 241 -36.44 -25.28 -13.05
C VAL A 241 -36.96 -24.62 -14.32
N GLU A 242 -36.07 -24.10 -15.16
CA GLU A 242 -36.47 -23.40 -16.40
C GLU A 242 -36.86 -24.36 -17.53
N LYS A 243 -36.42 -25.62 -17.45
CA LYS A 243 -36.62 -26.66 -18.49
C LYS A 243 -36.20 -26.22 -19.90
N SER A 244 -35.29 -25.26 -19.99
CA SER A 244 -34.85 -24.67 -21.25
C SER A 244 -33.63 -25.37 -21.84
N MET A 245 -33.10 -26.39 -21.16
CA MET A 245 -31.90 -27.13 -21.58
C MET A 245 -32.28 -28.54 -22.03
N THR A 246 -31.87 -28.88 -23.25
CA THR A 246 -32.07 -30.18 -23.90
C THR A 246 -31.18 -31.26 -23.26
N GLN A 247 -31.50 -32.53 -23.52
CA GLN A 247 -30.73 -33.67 -22.99
C GLN A 247 -29.32 -33.74 -23.60
N GLU A 248 -29.15 -33.43 -24.88
CA GLU A 248 -27.84 -33.35 -25.56
C GLU A 248 -26.94 -32.30 -24.90
N ASN A 249 -27.43 -31.07 -24.74
CA ASN A 249 -26.65 -30.00 -24.11
C ASN A 249 -26.28 -30.33 -22.64
N TRP A 250 -27.09 -31.13 -21.95
CA TRP A 250 -26.79 -31.58 -20.60
C TRP A 250 -25.66 -32.60 -20.56
N THR A 251 -25.66 -33.56 -21.48
CA THR A 251 -24.63 -34.61 -21.54
C THR A 251 -23.26 -34.08 -21.94
N ASP A 252 -23.18 -32.97 -22.68
CA ASP A 252 -21.89 -32.37 -23.08
C ASP A 252 -21.12 -31.68 -21.93
N HIS A 253 -21.74 -31.53 -20.76
CA HIS A 253 -21.14 -30.85 -19.60
C HIS A 253 -20.59 -31.80 -18.52
N PHE A 254 -20.74 -33.12 -18.67
CA PHE A 254 -20.31 -34.17 -17.74
C PHE A 254 -19.43 -35.19 -18.44
#